data_AF-A0A8I1GBH5-F1
#
_entry.id   AF-A0A8I1GBH5-F1
#
_cell.length_a   1.000
_cell.length_b   1.000
_cell.length_c   1.000
_cell.angle_alpha   90.00
_cell.angle_beta   90.00
_cell.angle_gamma   90.00
#
_symmetry.space_group_name_H-M   'P 1'
#
loop_
_entity.id
_entity.type
_entity.pdbx_description
1 polymer ?
#
loop_
_entity_poly.entity_id
_entity_poly.type
_entity_poly.pdbx_seq_one_letter_code
_entity_poly.pdbx_strand_id
1 'polypeptide(L)'
;MLKQILLGVSAIIITVIVILGSAVIYQKTTMQPDLPHEEDCEIQQIVTTDDGSLEAHSYWCERGKNTQWKGYEIWLHEPQPDKWQRIMTTEHEGCIKLELADQKLEINHDGKRGDMFLVEPVFLFNDAQGVSQSLSVQVSTRGDAVCPGSE
;
A
#
# COMPACT_ATOMS: atom_id res chain seq x y z
N MET A 1 -36.72 25.34 32.63
CA MET A 1 -36.63 23.97 32.04
C MET A 1 -36.31 23.99 30.54
N LEU A 2 -37.04 24.72 29.70
CA LEU A 2 -36.79 24.76 28.24
C LEU A 2 -35.35 25.18 27.87
N LYS A 3 -34.78 26.21 28.51
CA LYS A 3 -33.39 26.66 28.28
C LYS A 3 -32.33 25.61 28.63
N GLN A 4 -32.54 24.83 29.70
CA GLN A 4 -31.60 23.77 30.11
C GLN A 4 -31.67 22.56 29.17
N ILE A 5 -32.86 22.24 28.66
CA ILE A 5 -33.04 21.21 27.64
C ILE A 5 -32.41 21.64 26.31
N LEU A 6 -32.59 22.91 25.90
CA LEU A 6 -31.95 23.47 24.70
C LEU A 6 -30.42 23.46 24.78
N LEU A 7 -29.86 23.80 25.96
CA LEU A 7 -28.42 23.75 26.20
C LEU A 7 -27.88 22.31 26.11
N GLY A 8 -28.56 21.34 26.74
CA GLY A 8 -28.18 19.93 26.67
C GLY A 8 -28.20 19.37 25.25
N VAL A 9 -29.26 19.67 24.49
CA VAL A 9 -29.40 19.22 23.08
C VAL A 9 -28.32 19.85 22.20
N SER A 10 -28.01 21.13 22.39
CA SER A 10 -26.97 21.81 21.60
C SER A 10 -25.58 21.21 21.79
N ALA A 11 -25.21 20.84 23.03
CA ALA A 11 -23.92 20.22 23.32
C ALA A 11 -23.78 18.84 22.65
N ILE A 12 -24.86 18.05 22.64
CA ILE A 12 -24.89 16.73 21.99
C ILE A 12 -24.68 16.87 20.48
N ILE A 13 -25.38 17.82 19.85
CA ILE A 13 -25.26 18.08 18.40
C ILE A 13 -23.82 18.47 18.04
N ILE A 14 -23.21 19.38 18.80
CA ILE A 14 -21.81 19.80 18.55
C ILE A 14 -20.87 18.61 18.66
N THR A 15 -21.03 17.78 19.68
CA THR A 15 -20.16 16.62 19.90
C THR A 15 -20.28 15.61 18.75
N VAL A 16 -21.50 15.33 18.28
CA VAL A 16 -21.74 14.44 17.13
C VAL A 16 -21.11 15.01 15.85
N ILE A 17 -21.25 16.31 15.60
CA ILE A 17 -20.63 16.96 14.44
C ILE A 17 -19.10 16.86 14.49
N VAL A 18 -18.49 17.07 15.66
CA VAL A 18 -17.03 16.97 15.82
C VAL A 18 -16.54 15.54 15.58
N ILE A 19 -17.23 14.53 16.12
CA ILE A 19 -16.84 13.12 15.93
C ILE A 19 -17.00 12.69 14.46
N LEU A 20 -18.11 13.06 13.82
CA LEU A 20 -18.33 12.75 12.41
C LEU A 20 -17.35 13.51 11.51
N GLY A 21 -17.11 14.78 11.81
CA GLY A 21 -16.15 15.62 11.09
C GLY A 21 -14.73 15.09 11.20
N SER A 22 -14.29 14.67 12.38
CA SER A 22 -12.96 14.08 12.58
C SER A 22 -12.82 12.73 11.88
N ALA A 23 -13.85 11.89 11.90
CA ALA A 23 -13.86 10.61 11.18
C ALA A 23 -13.76 10.81 9.65
N VAL A 24 -14.48 11.78 9.09
CA VAL A 24 -14.43 12.11 7.65
C VAL A 24 -13.08 12.68 7.26
N ILE A 25 -12.51 13.58 8.08
CA ILE A 25 -11.16 14.12 7.84
C ILE A 25 -10.14 12.97 7.91
N TYR A 26 -10.22 12.11 8.92
CA TYR A 26 -9.32 10.98 9.08
C TYR A 26 -9.42 10.00 7.90
N GLN A 27 -10.63 9.71 7.42
CA GLN A 27 -10.79 8.95 6.18
C GLN A 27 -10.14 9.68 5.01
N LYS A 28 -10.40 10.98 4.80
CA LYS A 28 -9.86 11.69 3.64
C LYS A 28 -8.33 11.87 3.68
N THR A 29 -7.73 12.01 4.85
CA THR A 29 -6.27 12.27 4.98
C THR A 29 -5.44 11.01 5.17
N THR A 30 -6.07 9.92 5.58
CA THR A 30 -5.39 8.67 5.96
C THR A 30 -5.94 7.47 5.18
N MET A 31 -6.94 7.67 4.31
CA MET A 31 -7.29 6.70 3.28
C MET A 31 -6.01 6.36 2.55
N GLN A 32 -5.82 5.05 2.44
CA GLN A 32 -4.74 4.37 1.76
C GLN A 32 -4.30 5.21 0.57
N PRO A 33 -2.98 5.35 0.34
CA PRO A 33 -2.48 6.13 -0.80
C PRO A 33 -3.33 5.87 -2.02
N ASP A 34 -3.61 6.91 -2.81
CA ASP A 34 -4.35 6.73 -4.05
C ASP A 34 -3.71 5.56 -4.79
N LEU A 35 -4.53 4.59 -5.22
CA LEU A 35 -4.09 3.48 -6.06
C LEU A 35 -3.24 4.05 -7.18
N PRO A 36 -2.21 3.32 -7.65
CA PRO A 36 -1.39 3.81 -8.75
C PRO A 36 -2.34 4.12 -9.91
N HIS A 37 -2.47 5.42 -10.25
CA HIS A 37 -3.29 5.83 -11.37
C HIS A 37 -2.63 5.24 -12.61
N GLU A 38 -3.38 4.47 -13.41
CA GLU A 38 -2.85 3.78 -14.58
C GLU A 38 -2.16 4.73 -15.57
N GLU A 39 -2.51 6.02 -15.55
CA GLU A 39 -1.90 7.05 -16.40
C GLU A 39 -0.48 7.45 -15.97
N ASP A 40 -0.15 7.33 -14.67
CA ASP A 40 1.12 7.74 -14.09
C ASP A 40 2.04 6.55 -13.78
N CYS A 41 1.54 5.31 -13.88
CA CYS A 41 2.23 4.11 -13.41
C CYS A 41 2.14 2.95 -14.40
N GLU A 42 3.30 2.43 -14.79
CA GLU A 42 3.44 1.24 -15.63
C GLU A 42 3.71 0.01 -14.77
N ILE A 43 2.92 -1.04 -14.96
CA ILE A 43 3.12 -2.31 -14.26
C ILE A 43 4.39 -3.02 -14.73
N GLN A 44 5.20 -3.47 -13.79
CA GLN A 44 6.49 -4.11 -14.05
C GLN A 44 6.43 -5.62 -13.78
N GLN A 45 5.82 -6.01 -12.66
CA GLN A 45 5.68 -7.41 -12.28
C GLN A 45 4.43 -7.63 -11.42
N ILE A 46 3.80 -8.79 -11.57
CA ILE A 46 2.82 -9.33 -10.63
C ILE A 46 3.33 -10.71 -10.19
N VAL A 47 3.32 -10.96 -8.89
CA VAL A 47 3.49 -12.30 -8.31
C VAL A 47 2.28 -12.61 -7.44
N THR A 48 1.86 -13.86 -7.41
CA THR A 48 0.62 -14.29 -6.76
C THR A 48 0.91 -15.53 -5.90
N THR A 49 0.22 -15.68 -4.78
CA THR A 49 0.26 -16.92 -4.00
C THR A 49 -0.37 -18.08 -4.78
N ASP A 50 0.02 -19.31 -4.45
CA ASP A 50 -0.49 -20.52 -5.14
C ASP A 50 -2.02 -20.65 -5.08
N ASP A 51 -2.64 -20.13 -4.01
CA ASP A 51 -4.09 -20.16 -3.79
C ASP A 51 -4.83 -18.94 -4.38
N GLY A 52 -4.12 -17.98 -4.96
CA GLY A 52 -4.69 -16.76 -5.54
C GLY A 52 -5.26 -15.77 -4.53
N SER A 53 -5.01 -15.96 -3.23
CA SER A 53 -5.56 -15.09 -2.18
C SER A 53 -4.86 -13.74 -2.06
N LEU A 54 -3.61 -13.65 -2.55
CA LEU A 54 -2.79 -12.45 -2.44
C LEU A 54 -1.91 -12.27 -3.67
N GLU A 55 -1.87 -11.05 -4.17
CA GLU A 55 -1.01 -10.59 -5.25
C GLU A 55 -0.07 -9.49 -4.74
N ALA A 56 1.17 -9.49 -5.21
CA ALA A 56 2.12 -8.39 -5.04
C ALA A 56 2.48 -7.82 -6.41
N HIS A 57 2.31 -6.51 -6.55
CA HIS A 57 2.48 -5.78 -7.79
C HIS A 57 3.62 -4.79 -7.64
N SER A 58 4.51 -4.73 -8.63
CA SER A 58 5.48 -3.63 -8.77
C SER A 58 5.06 -2.72 -9.92
N TYR A 59 5.14 -1.42 -9.68
CA TYR A 59 4.86 -0.38 -10.65
C TYR A 59 6.06 0.55 -10.76
N TRP A 60 6.39 0.97 -11.98
CA TRP A 60 7.23 2.13 -12.24
C TRP A 60 6.32 3.34 -12.43
N CYS A 61 6.47 4.35 -11.59
CA CYS A 61 5.55 5.49 -11.54
C CYS A 61 6.29 6.80 -11.79
N GLU A 62 5.70 7.68 -12.57
CA GLU A 62 6.15 9.05 -12.83
C GLU A 62 5.05 10.04 -12.45
N ARG A 63 5.17 10.74 -11.31
CA ARG A 63 4.11 11.63 -10.81
C ARG A 63 4.62 12.96 -10.25
N GLY A 64 3.67 13.83 -9.90
CA GLY A 64 3.94 15.17 -9.40
C GLY A 64 3.98 16.22 -10.52
N LYS A 65 3.90 17.51 -10.14
CA LYS A 65 3.86 18.61 -11.11
C LYS A 65 5.13 18.60 -11.96
N ASN A 66 4.99 18.39 -13.28
CA ASN A 66 6.08 18.21 -14.24
C ASN A 66 6.91 16.91 -14.02
N THR A 67 6.27 15.79 -13.62
CA THR A 67 6.90 14.46 -13.51
C THR A 67 8.21 14.47 -12.70
N GLN A 68 8.22 15.23 -11.61
CA GLN A 68 9.43 15.43 -10.79
C GLN A 68 9.79 14.20 -9.97
N TRP A 69 8.81 13.35 -9.67
CA TRP A 69 9.05 12.12 -8.93
C TRP A 69 8.97 10.94 -9.88
N LYS A 70 10.00 10.10 -9.85
CA LYS A 70 10.07 8.84 -10.58
C LYS A 70 10.57 7.76 -9.64
N GLY A 71 9.96 6.58 -9.73
CA GLY A 71 10.37 5.50 -8.85
C GLY A 71 9.41 4.33 -8.84
N TYR A 72 9.75 3.32 -8.06
CA TYR A 72 8.89 2.16 -7.89
C TYR A 72 7.91 2.32 -6.73
N GLU A 73 6.71 1.81 -6.95
CA GLU A 73 5.78 1.48 -5.89
C GLU A 73 5.49 -0.01 -5.87
N ILE A 74 5.44 -0.60 -4.68
CA ILE A 74 5.03 -1.99 -4.49
C ILE A 74 3.74 -2.01 -3.70
N TRP A 75 2.77 -2.77 -4.21
CA TRP A 75 1.43 -2.88 -3.68
C TRP A 75 1.06 -4.34 -3.46
N LEU A 76 0.31 -4.60 -2.40
CA LEU A 76 -0.41 -5.84 -2.19
C LEU A 76 -1.86 -5.67 -2.60
N HIS A 77 -2.41 -6.72 -3.20
CA HIS A 77 -3.81 -6.81 -3.58
C HIS A 77 -4.38 -8.14 -3.08
N GLU A 78 -5.43 -8.07 -2.27
CA GLU A 78 -6.28 -9.21 -1.90
C GLU A 78 -7.52 -9.20 -2.82
N PRO A 79 -7.62 -10.09 -3.82
CA PRO A 79 -8.71 -10.04 -4.81
C PRO A 79 -10.12 -10.18 -4.22
N GLN A 80 -10.23 -10.79 -3.04
CA GLN A 80 -11.46 -10.87 -2.25
C GLN A 80 -11.09 -10.60 -0.79
N PRO A 81 -11.27 -9.37 -0.28
CA PRO A 81 -12.39 -8.47 -0.60
C PRO A 81 -12.09 -7.29 -1.57
N ASP A 82 -11.14 -7.41 -2.49
CA ASP A 82 -10.62 -6.28 -3.30
C ASP A 82 -10.00 -5.20 -2.42
N LYS A 83 -8.95 -5.60 -1.70
CA LYS A 83 -8.23 -4.75 -0.76
C LYS A 83 -6.82 -4.51 -1.25
N TRP A 84 -6.49 -3.23 -1.41
CA TRP A 84 -5.18 -2.78 -1.84
C TRP A 84 -4.41 -2.12 -0.71
N GLN A 85 -3.12 -2.38 -0.64
CA GLN A 85 -2.22 -1.79 0.36
C GLN A 85 -0.86 -1.50 -0.26
N ARG A 86 -0.41 -0.24 -0.21
CA ARG A 86 0.96 0.09 -0.60
C ARG A 86 1.91 -0.35 0.50
N ILE A 87 2.95 -1.10 0.13
CA ILE A 87 3.89 -1.65 1.08
C ILE A 87 5.28 -1.03 0.98
N MET A 88 5.67 -0.53 -0.20
CA MET A 88 6.96 0.10 -0.39
C MET A 88 6.91 1.19 -1.46
N THR A 89 7.72 2.23 -1.28
CA THR A 89 8.02 3.23 -2.32
C THR A 89 9.52 3.45 -2.38
N THR A 90 10.07 3.72 -3.56
CA THR A 90 11.49 4.07 -3.72
C THR A 90 11.70 4.92 -4.96
N GLU A 91 12.59 5.91 -4.90
CA GLU A 91 13.05 6.71 -6.07
C GLU A 91 14.20 6.01 -6.83
N HIS A 92 14.48 4.75 -6.48
CA HIS A 92 15.52 3.98 -7.12
C HIS A 92 15.17 3.66 -8.59
N GLU A 93 16.04 4.06 -9.51
CA GLU A 93 15.85 3.86 -10.96
C GLU A 93 16.32 2.48 -11.47
N GLY A 94 16.92 1.65 -10.60
CA GLY A 94 17.40 0.32 -11.00
C GLY A 94 16.31 -0.73 -10.98
N CYS A 95 16.70 -1.99 -10.79
CA CYS A 95 15.81 -3.12 -10.97
C CYS A 95 15.18 -3.55 -9.64
N ILE A 96 13.90 -3.90 -9.67
CA ILE A 96 13.19 -4.53 -8.55
C ILE A 96 12.60 -5.85 -9.03
N LYS A 97 12.79 -6.90 -8.24
CA LYS A 97 12.19 -8.21 -8.45
C LYS A 97 11.41 -8.63 -7.21
N LEU A 98 10.17 -9.08 -7.44
CA LEU A 98 9.30 -9.62 -6.42
C LEU A 98 9.34 -11.15 -6.44
N GLU A 99 9.36 -11.76 -5.27
CA GLU A 99 9.16 -13.20 -5.09
C GLU A 99 8.21 -13.42 -3.92
N LEU A 100 7.10 -14.12 -4.16
CA LEU A 100 6.07 -14.38 -3.18
C LEU A 100 5.90 -15.89 -3.00
N ALA A 101 6.25 -16.39 -1.82
CA ALA A 101 6.14 -17.81 -1.47
C ALA A 101 6.03 -17.97 0.05
N ASP A 102 5.32 -18.99 0.53
CA ASP A 102 5.25 -19.36 1.95
C ASP A 102 4.94 -18.19 2.90
N GLN A 103 4.00 -17.31 2.52
CA GLN A 103 3.64 -16.10 3.29
C GLN A 103 4.82 -15.15 3.51
N LYS A 104 5.79 -15.17 2.61
CA LYS A 104 6.93 -14.27 2.56
C LYS A 104 6.97 -13.57 1.21
N LEU A 105 7.01 -12.24 1.24
CA LEU A 105 7.35 -11.43 0.10
C LEU A 105 8.81 -11.00 0.21
N GLU A 106 9.62 -11.45 -0.74
CA GLU A 106 10.97 -10.96 -0.92
C GLU A 106 11.01 -9.92 -2.05
N ILE A 107 11.53 -8.74 -1.71
CA ILE A 107 11.72 -7.61 -2.61
C ILE A 107 13.22 -7.46 -2.82
N ASN A 108 13.73 -8.01 -3.93
CA ASN A 108 15.14 -7.88 -4.28
C ASN A 108 15.36 -6.64 -5.13
N HIS A 109 16.44 -5.91 -4.88
CA HIS A 109 16.81 -4.72 -5.63
C HIS A 109 18.32 -4.59 -5.78
N ASP A 110 18.77 -3.82 -6.77
CA ASP A 110 20.18 -3.45 -6.98
C ASP A 110 20.55 -2.07 -6.40
N GLY A 111 19.57 -1.34 -5.85
CA GLY A 111 19.75 -0.04 -5.22
C GLY A 111 20.34 -0.04 -3.81
N LYS A 112 20.40 1.13 -3.17
CA LYS A 112 20.79 1.24 -1.76
C LYS A 112 19.60 0.99 -0.86
N ARG A 113 19.82 0.21 0.20
CA ARG A 113 18.78 -0.08 1.20
C ARG A 113 18.17 1.17 1.84
N GLY A 114 18.93 2.26 1.96
CA GLY A 114 18.45 3.51 2.55
C GLY A 114 17.37 4.22 1.72
N ASP A 115 17.25 3.86 0.44
CA ASP A 115 16.30 4.46 -0.50
C ASP A 115 15.02 3.62 -0.62
N MET A 116 14.92 2.52 0.14
CA MET A 116 13.78 1.60 0.15
C MET A 116 12.87 1.92 1.34
N PHE A 117 11.79 2.64 1.07
CA PHE A 117 10.85 3.07 2.11
C PHE A 117 9.74 2.03 2.26
N LEU A 118 10.00 1.05 3.12
CA LEU A 118 9.01 0.04 3.52
C LEU A 118 8.05 0.63 4.55
N VAL A 119 6.74 0.46 4.31
CA VAL A 119 5.68 0.96 5.20
C VAL A 119 5.62 0.13 6.49
N GLU A 120 5.49 -1.20 6.35
CA GLU A 120 5.47 -2.16 7.45
C GLU A 120 6.23 -3.44 7.06
N PRO A 121 6.86 -4.14 8.02
CA PRO A 121 7.57 -5.39 7.75
C PRO A 121 6.67 -6.63 7.74
N VAL A 122 5.41 -6.50 8.18
CA VAL A 122 4.44 -7.60 8.26
C VAL A 122 3.06 -7.06 7.92
N PHE A 123 2.32 -7.76 7.05
CA PHE A 123 0.95 -7.42 6.65
C PHE A 123 0.00 -8.56 6.99
N LEU A 124 -1.27 -8.25 7.22
CA LEU A 124 -2.32 -9.25 7.43
C LEU A 124 -3.22 -9.33 6.19
N PHE A 125 -3.48 -10.56 5.75
CA PHE A 125 -4.37 -10.88 4.63
C PHE A 125 -5.22 -12.10 4.98
N ASN A 126 -6.28 -12.36 4.22
CA ASN A 126 -7.03 -13.61 4.34
C ASN A 126 -6.68 -14.57 3.20
N ASP A 127 -6.46 -15.84 3.52
CA ASP A 127 -6.27 -16.88 2.50
C ASP A 127 -7.58 -17.22 1.76
N ALA A 128 -7.51 -18.13 0.79
CA ALA A 128 -8.66 -18.55 -0.01
C ALA A 128 -9.81 -19.17 0.83
N GLN A 129 -9.56 -19.55 2.09
CA GLN A 129 -10.57 -20.07 3.01
C GLN A 129 -11.11 -18.99 3.97
N GLY A 130 -10.63 -17.75 3.85
CA GLY A 130 -11.01 -16.64 4.71
C GLY A 130 -10.29 -16.66 6.07
N VAL A 131 -9.23 -17.44 6.23
CA VAL A 131 -8.44 -17.47 7.46
C VAL A 131 -7.40 -16.38 7.41
N SER A 132 -7.30 -15.62 8.51
CA SER A 132 -6.31 -14.55 8.63
C SER A 132 -4.89 -15.12 8.71
N GLN A 133 -4.03 -14.67 7.79
CA GLN A 133 -2.63 -15.02 7.66
C GLN A 133 -1.75 -13.77 7.81
N SER A 134 -0.46 -13.97 8.07
CA SER A 134 0.52 -12.89 8.15
C SER A 134 1.56 -13.03 7.05
N LEU A 135 1.70 -12.01 6.21
CA LEU A 135 2.77 -11.89 5.22
C LEU A 135 3.98 -11.19 5.83
N SER A 136 5.15 -11.82 5.83
CA SER A 136 6.41 -11.14 6.15
C SER A 136 7.03 -10.52 4.90
N VAL A 137 7.48 -9.27 5.00
CA VAL A 137 8.15 -8.57 3.91
C VAL A 137 9.64 -8.40 4.19
N GLN A 138 10.47 -8.84 3.25
CA GLN A 138 11.92 -8.70 3.33
C GLN A 138 12.44 -7.95 2.12
N VAL A 139 13.16 -6.85 2.36
CA VAL A 139 13.87 -6.10 1.32
C VAL A 139 15.34 -6.53 1.33
N SER A 140 15.86 -6.98 0.19
CA SER A 140 17.20 -7.56 0.06
C SER A 140 17.95 -7.02 -1.16
N THR A 141 19.30 -7.09 -1.10
CA THR A 141 20.21 -6.73 -2.20
C THR A 141 20.95 -7.97 -2.70
N ARG A 142 20.25 -9.11 -2.83
CA ARG A 142 20.90 -10.39 -3.17
C ARG A 142 21.49 -10.39 -4.59
N GLY A 143 21.17 -9.39 -5.42
CA GLY A 143 21.81 -9.14 -6.70
C GLY A 143 21.28 -9.98 -7.86
N ASP A 144 20.07 -10.56 -7.70
CA ASP A 144 19.35 -11.25 -8.78
C ASP A 144 18.17 -10.41 -9.34
N ALA A 145 18.03 -9.17 -8.88
CA ALA A 145 17.17 -8.19 -9.52
C ALA A 145 17.81 -7.78 -10.85
N VAL A 146 17.20 -8.19 -11.96
CA VAL A 146 17.66 -7.92 -13.33
C VAL A 146 16.59 -7.10 -14.04
N CYS A 147 17.00 -6.04 -14.74
CA CYS A 147 16.06 -5.17 -15.43
C CYS A 147 15.51 -5.87 -16.68
N PRO A 148 14.21 -5.73 -16.98
CA PRO A 148 13.62 -6.28 -18.20
C PRO A 148 14.43 -5.84 -19.44
N GLY A 149 14.91 -6.80 -20.25
CA GLY A 149 15.65 -6.52 -21.48
C GLY A 149 17.18 -6.38 -21.34
N SER A 150 17.76 -6.81 -20.22
CA SER A 150 19.23 -6.85 -20.02
C SER A 150 19.86 -8.25 -20.19
N GLU A 151 19.14 -9.18 -20.82
CA GLU A 151 19.66 -10.49 -21.28
C GLU A 151 20.43 -10.40 -22.61
#